data_AF-A0A8U0PAJ5-F1
#
_entry.id   AF-A0A8U0PAJ5-F1
#
_cell.length_a   1.000
_cell.length_b   1.000
_cell.length_c   1.000
_cell.angle_alpha   90.00
_cell.angle_beta   90.00
_cell.angle_gamma   90.00
#
_symmetry.space_group_name_H-M   'P 1'
#
loop_
_entity.id
_entity.type
_entity.pdbx_description
1 polymer ?
#
loop_
_entity_poly.entity_id
_entity_poly.type
_entity_poly.pdbx_seq_one_letter_code
_entity_poly.pdbx_strand_id
1 'polypeptide(L)'
;MIVSLSGVSHMCDNNCYKDCVYLCLLNSGTSFVAGFAIFSVLGFMAYEQGTDISTVAESGPGLAFIAYPRAVAMMPLPQLWAIFFFIMIILLGLDSEFVALESLMTAISDMNPSFFLVGHRRKILLLIISVGSFFIGLVMVTEGGLYIFQLFDYYACSGMTLLLFAILQSVCISWVYGADRLYDNMEDMIGYRPLPIIKYCLKYFTPVTIVYGRERGPRCSHAIK
;
A
#
# COMPACT_ATOMS: atom_id res chain seq x y z
N MET A 1 -1.09 5.45 -7.77
CA MET A 1 -1.40 6.02 -6.43
C MET A 1 -0.70 7.36 -6.22
N ILE A 2 0.63 7.44 -6.08
CA ILE A 2 1.36 8.72 -5.94
C ILE A 2 1.13 9.65 -7.14
N VAL A 3 1.17 9.12 -8.37
CA VAL A 3 0.94 9.91 -9.61
C VAL A 3 -0.44 10.58 -9.65
N SER A 4 -1.49 9.91 -9.15
CA SER A 4 -2.85 10.48 -9.14
C SER A 4 -3.01 11.56 -8.07
N LEU A 5 -2.41 11.37 -6.89
CA LEU A 5 -2.39 12.38 -5.82
C LEU A 5 -1.56 13.61 -6.22
N SER A 6 -0.41 13.41 -6.86
CA SER A 6 0.41 14.48 -7.42
C SER A 6 -0.25 15.18 -8.62
N GLY A 7 -1.17 14.51 -9.32
CA GLY A 7 -1.99 15.12 -10.38
C GLY A 7 -3.07 16.07 -9.85
N VAL A 8 -3.56 15.85 -8.63
CA VAL A 8 -4.58 16.68 -7.98
C VAL A 8 -3.97 17.93 -7.33
N SER A 9 -2.68 17.92 -6.98
CA SER A 9 -1.96 19.12 -6.54
C SER A 9 -1.72 20.06 -7.72
N HIS A 10 -2.75 20.83 -8.08
CA HIS A 10 -2.61 22.05 -8.86
C HIS A 10 -1.77 23.05 -8.06
N MET A 11 -0.45 22.99 -8.17
CA MET A 11 0.47 24.13 -8.11
C MET A 11 1.82 23.66 -8.63
N CYS A 12 2.24 24.15 -9.79
CA CYS A 12 3.61 24.03 -10.32
C CYS A 12 4.68 24.74 -9.45
N ASP A 13 4.40 24.93 -8.15
CA ASP A 13 5.25 25.59 -7.15
C ASP A 13 5.37 24.76 -5.84
N ASN A 14 4.66 23.63 -5.71
CA ASN A 14 4.79 22.80 -4.50
C ASN A 14 5.96 21.82 -4.63
N ASN A 15 6.74 21.69 -3.56
CA ASN A 15 7.94 20.85 -3.56
C ASN A 15 7.60 19.36 -3.37
N CYS A 16 7.08 18.74 -4.44
CA CYS A 16 6.70 17.33 -4.47
C CYS A 16 7.87 16.40 -4.11
N TYR A 17 9.12 16.80 -4.36
CA TYR A 17 10.29 16.02 -3.97
C TYR A 17 10.41 15.88 -2.45
N LYS A 18 10.26 16.99 -1.71
CA LYS A 18 10.30 16.96 -0.24
C LYS A 18 9.13 16.15 0.31
N ASP A 19 7.94 16.35 -0.23
CA ASP A 19 6.75 15.60 0.20
C ASP A 19 6.94 14.10 0.02
N CYS A 20 7.45 13.66 -1.14
CA CYS A 20 7.78 12.26 -1.38
C CYS A 20 8.80 11.70 -0.38
N VAL A 21 9.83 12.47 -0.02
CA VAL A 21 10.84 12.04 0.98
C VAL A 21 10.20 11.93 2.37
N TYR A 22 9.45 12.94 2.81
CA TYR A 22 8.76 12.91 4.10
C TYR A 22 7.75 11.77 4.18
N LEU A 23 6.96 11.53 3.13
CA LEU A 23 6.01 10.43 3.07
C LEU A 23 6.71 9.06 3.20
N CYS A 24 7.82 8.84 2.48
CA CYS A 24 8.60 7.61 2.58
C CYS A 24 9.18 7.40 3.99
N LEU A 25 9.71 8.47 4.60
CA LEU A 25 10.26 8.43 5.96
C LEU A 25 9.18 8.16 7.01
N LEU A 26 8.03 8.83 6.91
CA LEU A 26 6.90 8.65 7.82
C LEU A 26 6.33 7.23 7.69
N ASN A 27 6.12 6.73 6.47
CA ASN A 27 5.64 5.37 6.25
C ASN A 27 6.56 4.31 6.87
N SER A 28 7.88 4.46 6.65
CA SER A 28 8.88 3.55 7.20
C SER A 28 8.99 3.66 8.72
N GLY A 29 8.94 4.88 9.25
CA GLY A 29 8.95 5.17 10.69
C GLY A 29 7.75 4.58 11.41
N THR A 30 6.54 4.77 10.87
CA THR A 30 5.31 4.16 11.40
C THR A 30 5.40 2.64 11.38
N SER A 31 5.90 2.04 10.30
CA SER A 31 6.09 0.59 10.21
C SER A 31 7.08 0.06 11.25
N PHE A 32 8.17 0.79 11.50
CA PHE A 32 9.16 0.43 12.51
C PHE A 32 8.58 0.49 13.94
N VAL A 33 7.85 1.56 14.27
CA VAL A 33 7.17 1.70 15.57
C VAL A 33 6.07 0.65 15.74
N ALA A 34 5.28 0.39 14.69
CA ALA A 34 4.25 -0.65 14.68
C ALA A 34 4.86 -2.05 14.91
N GLY A 35 6.06 -2.30 14.38
CA GLY A 35 6.81 -3.54 14.64
C GLY A 35 7.05 -3.75 16.14
N PHE A 36 7.55 -2.75 16.86
CA PHE A 36 7.72 -2.86 18.32
C PHE A 36 6.39 -3.09 19.05
N ALA A 37 5.33 -2.37 18.65
CA ALA A 37 4.01 -2.55 19.24
C ALA A 37 3.45 -3.97 19.05
N ILE A 38 3.58 -4.55 17.84
CA ILE A 38 3.11 -5.91 17.55
C ILE A 38 3.97 -6.95 18.28
N PHE A 39 5.30 -6.87 18.18
CA PHE A 39 6.19 -7.87 18.80
C PHE A 39 6.17 -7.83 20.33
N SER A 40 5.95 -6.67 20.96
CA SER A 40 5.79 -6.59 22.42
C SER A 40 4.53 -7.30 22.90
N VAL A 41 3.39 -7.10 22.22
CA VAL A 41 2.13 -7.77 22.54
C VAL A 41 2.20 -9.28 22.28
N LEU A 42 2.79 -9.69 21.16
CA LEU A 42 2.99 -11.12 20.85
C LEU A 42 3.98 -11.77 21.82
N GLY A 43 5.05 -11.07 22.21
CA GLY A 43 6.01 -11.54 23.21
C GLY A 43 5.38 -11.72 24.59
N PHE A 44 4.50 -10.81 25.00
CA PHE A 44 3.70 -10.96 26.22
C PHE A 44 2.79 -12.20 26.15
N MET A 45 2.11 -12.40 25.02
CA MET A 45 1.29 -13.61 24.83
C MET A 45 2.13 -14.90 24.92
N ALA A 46 3.28 -14.92 24.25
CA ALA A 46 4.19 -16.08 24.25
C ALA A 46 4.67 -16.42 25.67
N TYR A 47 4.98 -15.39 26.48
CA TYR A 47 5.37 -15.55 27.88
C TYR A 47 4.24 -16.14 28.74
N GLU A 48 3.02 -15.60 28.63
CA GLU A 48 1.86 -16.06 29.42
C GLU A 48 1.39 -17.47 29.02
N GLN A 49 1.50 -17.84 27.75
CA GLN A 49 1.04 -19.14 27.24
C GLN A 49 2.14 -20.22 27.25
N GLY A 50 3.39 -19.86 27.53
CA GLY A 50 4.53 -20.77 27.46
C GLY A 50 4.78 -21.33 26.06
N THR A 51 4.37 -20.60 25.02
CA THR A 51 4.51 -20.98 23.61
C THR A 51 5.61 -20.19 22.94
N ASP A 52 6.28 -20.77 21.94
CA ASP A 52 7.31 -20.05 21.19
C ASP A 52 6.72 -18.93 20.32
N ILE A 53 7.46 -17.82 20.18
CA ILE A 53 6.99 -16.64 19.45
C ILE A 53 6.72 -16.93 17.96
N SER A 54 7.42 -17.91 17.38
CA SER A 54 7.21 -18.32 15.98
C SER A 54 5.81 -18.89 15.73
N THR A 55 5.17 -19.47 16.74
CA THR A 55 3.83 -20.05 16.63
C THR A 55 2.71 -19.01 16.69
N VAL A 56 2.99 -17.84 17.27
CA VAL A 56 2.02 -16.74 17.40
C VAL A 56 2.23 -15.63 16.37
N ALA A 57 3.39 -15.58 15.72
CA ALA A 57 3.77 -14.57 14.71
C ALA A 57 3.45 -15.01 13.27
N GLU A 58 2.37 -15.75 13.05
CA GLU A 58 1.96 -16.16 11.71
C GLU A 58 1.52 -14.94 10.90
N SER A 59 2.01 -14.77 9.67
CA SER A 59 1.72 -13.59 8.85
C SER A 59 0.34 -13.65 8.20
N GLY A 60 -0.26 -12.48 7.97
CA GLY A 60 -1.55 -12.33 7.27
C GLY A 60 -2.68 -11.87 8.19
N PRO A 61 -3.94 -11.90 7.71
CA PRO A 61 -5.08 -11.39 8.45
C PRO A 61 -5.33 -12.13 9.78
N GLY A 62 -4.92 -13.40 9.88
CA GLY A 62 -5.01 -14.18 11.13
C GLY A 62 -4.24 -13.57 12.29
N LEU A 63 -3.11 -12.88 12.03
CA LEU A 63 -2.34 -12.19 13.06
C LEU A 63 -3.17 -11.10 13.74
N ALA A 64 -3.82 -10.27 12.93
CA ALA A 64 -4.59 -9.13 13.40
C ALA A 64 -5.96 -9.53 13.98
N PHE A 65 -6.60 -10.58 13.45
CA PHE A 65 -7.97 -10.92 13.82
C PHE A 65 -8.10 -12.15 14.75
N ILE A 66 -7.02 -12.91 14.97
CA ILE A 66 -7.02 -14.07 15.88
C ILE A 66 -5.98 -13.89 16.98
N ALA A 67 -4.71 -13.72 16.62
CA ALA A 67 -3.63 -13.62 17.60
C ALA A 67 -3.75 -12.33 18.44
N TYR A 68 -3.89 -11.17 17.80
CA TYR A 68 -3.92 -9.90 18.53
C TYR A 68 -5.10 -9.77 19.52
N PRO A 69 -6.36 -10.07 19.14
CA PRO A 69 -7.48 -10.00 20.09
C PRO A 69 -7.32 -10.98 21.25
N ARG A 70 -6.72 -12.16 21.01
CA ARG A 70 -6.39 -13.13 22.07
C ARG A 70 -5.35 -12.58 23.04
N ALA A 71 -4.35 -11.82 22.59
CA ALA A 71 -3.38 -11.18 23.47
C ALA A 71 -4.04 -10.05 24.28
N VAL A 72 -4.85 -9.22 23.62
CA VAL A 72 -5.57 -8.12 24.25
C VAL A 72 -6.50 -8.60 25.36
N ALA A 73 -7.15 -9.76 25.18
CA ALA A 73 -8.02 -10.36 26.19
C ALA A 73 -7.28 -10.73 27.49
N MET A 74 -5.95 -10.90 27.45
CA MET A 74 -5.11 -11.23 28.61
C MET A 74 -4.60 -9.98 29.35
N MET A 75 -4.72 -8.79 28.75
CA MET A 75 -4.27 -7.54 29.35
C MET A 75 -5.30 -6.98 30.35
N PRO A 76 -4.87 -6.16 31.34
CA PRO A 76 -5.80 -5.40 32.15
C PRO A 76 -6.60 -4.41 31.30
N LEU A 77 -7.91 -4.30 31.55
CA LEU A 77 -8.86 -3.47 30.79
C LEU A 77 -8.94 -3.83 29.28
N PRO A 78 -9.23 -5.10 28.93
CA PRO A 78 -9.16 -5.59 27.55
C PRO A 78 -10.09 -4.84 26.58
N GLN A 79 -11.22 -4.33 27.08
CA GLN A 79 -12.21 -3.61 26.28
C GLN A 79 -11.65 -2.31 25.68
N LEU A 80 -10.84 -1.57 26.44
CA LEU A 80 -10.26 -0.31 26.00
C LEU A 80 -9.21 -0.54 24.90
N TRP A 81 -8.34 -1.54 25.08
CA TRP A 81 -7.33 -1.91 24.09
C TRP A 81 -7.94 -2.47 22.80
N ALA A 82 -9.01 -3.25 22.91
CA ALA A 82 -9.73 -3.78 21.75
C ALA A 82 -10.33 -2.65 20.90
N ILE A 83 -10.95 -1.64 21.54
CA ILE A 83 -11.53 -0.48 20.83
C ILE A 83 -10.44 0.27 20.05
N PHE A 84 -9.31 0.60 20.70
CA PHE A 84 -8.21 1.29 20.02
C PHE A 84 -7.64 0.49 18.85
N PHE A 85 -7.50 -0.82 19.03
CA PHE A 85 -6.97 -1.70 17.99
C PHE A 85 -7.89 -1.80 16.76
N PHE A 86 -9.19 -2.03 16.96
CA PHE A 86 -10.13 -2.13 15.85
C PHE A 86 -10.37 -0.78 15.16
N ILE A 87 -10.43 0.32 15.90
CA ILE A 87 -10.48 1.67 15.30
C ILE A 87 -9.24 1.92 14.46
N MET A 88 -8.05 1.56 14.95
CA MET A 88 -6.81 1.68 14.18
C MET A 88 -6.88 0.90 12.87
N ILE A 89 -7.31 -0.36 12.88
CA ILE A 89 -7.45 -1.18 11.65
C ILE A 89 -8.45 -0.53 10.68
N ILE A 90 -9.58 -0.04 11.18
CA ILE A 90 -10.61 0.61 10.34
C ILE A 90 -10.06 1.88 9.71
N LEU A 91 -9.37 2.73 10.47
CA LEU A 91 -8.78 3.96 9.95
C LEU A 91 -7.69 3.67 8.90
N LEU A 92 -6.81 2.70 9.16
CA LEU A 92 -5.78 2.28 8.20
C LEU A 92 -6.37 1.75 6.88
N GLY A 93 -7.47 0.97 6.98
CA GLY A 93 -8.20 0.48 5.81
C GLY A 93 -8.91 1.58 5.04
N LEU A 94 -9.62 2.47 5.76
CA LEU A 94 -10.37 3.58 5.15
C LEU A 94 -9.47 4.57 4.43
N ASP A 95 -8.36 4.99 5.03
CA ASP A 95 -7.43 5.94 4.41
C ASP A 95 -6.87 5.39 3.09
N SER A 96 -6.52 4.11 3.08
CA SER A 96 -6.01 3.43 1.88
C SER A 96 -7.07 3.31 0.80
N GLU A 97 -8.31 2.96 1.18
CA GLU A 97 -9.45 2.82 0.27
C GLU A 97 -9.83 4.16 -0.39
N PHE A 98 -9.83 5.26 0.38
CA PHE A 98 -10.12 6.59 -0.16
C PHE A 98 -9.10 6.99 -1.23
N VAL A 99 -7.81 6.76 -0.98
CA VAL A 99 -6.77 7.07 -1.97
C VAL A 99 -6.89 6.18 -3.20
N ALA A 100 -7.23 4.89 -3.03
CA ALA A 100 -7.43 3.97 -4.15
C ALA A 100 -8.60 4.42 -5.05
N LEU A 101 -9.76 4.70 -4.45
CA LEU A 101 -10.95 5.18 -5.16
C LEU A 101 -10.69 6.51 -5.87
N GLU A 102 -10.05 7.48 -5.20
CA GLU A 102 -9.70 8.77 -5.79
C GLU A 102 -8.74 8.62 -6.97
N SER A 103 -7.78 7.69 -6.87
CA SER A 103 -6.81 7.43 -7.94
C SER A 103 -7.46 6.81 -9.18
N LEU A 104 -8.38 5.86 -8.98
CA LEU A 104 -9.15 5.25 -10.06
C LEU A 104 -10.08 6.26 -10.73
N MET A 105 -10.79 7.04 -9.91
CA MET A 105 -11.71 8.07 -10.36
C MET A 105 -10.99 9.12 -11.22
N THR A 106 -9.85 9.61 -10.74
CA THR A 106 -8.99 10.57 -11.45
C THR A 106 -8.47 9.98 -12.75
N ALA A 107 -7.93 8.76 -12.75
CA ALA A 107 -7.44 8.09 -13.96
C ALA A 107 -8.52 7.97 -15.05
N ILE A 108 -9.76 7.61 -14.68
CA ILE A 108 -10.88 7.52 -15.63
C ILE A 108 -11.29 8.90 -16.16
N SER A 109 -11.26 9.92 -15.30
CA SER A 109 -11.66 11.28 -15.71
C SER A 109 -10.63 11.95 -16.61
N ASP A 110 -9.34 11.64 -16.41
CA ASP A 110 -8.24 12.15 -17.23
C ASP A 110 -8.26 11.59 -18.65
N MET A 111 -8.85 10.41 -18.88
CA MET A 111 -9.02 9.85 -20.22
C MET A 111 -10.02 10.62 -21.08
N ASN A 112 -11.02 11.27 -20.48
CA ASN A 112 -11.98 12.11 -21.20
C ASN A 112 -12.39 13.35 -20.38
N PRO A 113 -11.49 14.34 -20.27
CA PRO A 113 -11.66 15.49 -19.38
C PRO A 113 -12.89 16.33 -19.77
N SER A 114 -13.15 16.44 -21.08
CA SER A 114 -14.26 17.23 -21.63
C SER A 114 -15.64 16.74 -21.19
N PHE A 115 -15.78 15.45 -20.91
CA PHE A 115 -17.06 14.84 -20.57
C PHE A 115 -17.27 14.70 -19.06
N PHE A 116 -16.21 14.38 -18.30
CA PHE A 116 -16.30 14.04 -16.87
C PHE A 116 -16.05 15.20 -15.91
N LEU A 117 -15.30 16.23 -16.32
CA LEU A 117 -15.04 17.41 -15.49
C LEU A 117 -16.19 18.43 -15.49
N VAL A 118 -17.26 18.19 -16.26
CA VAL A 118 -18.42 19.09 -16.35
C VAL A 118 -19.53 18.68 -15.38
N GLY A 119 -19.83 19.57 -14.42
CA GLY A 119 -21.00 19.47 -13.53
C GLY A 119 -20.92 18.37 -12.47
N HIS A 120 -22.02 17.66 -12.25
CA HIS A 120 -22.13 16.61 -11.20
C HIS A 120 -21.64 15.22 -11.65
N ARG A 121 -21.09 15.09 -12.88
CA ARG A 121 -20.76 13.80 -13.49
C ARG A 121 -19.63 13.05 -12.79
N ARG A 122 -18.63 13.76 -12.25
CA ARG A 122 -17.58 13.20 -11.39
C ARG A 122 -18.15 12.47 -10.17
N LYS A 123 -19.18 13.06 -9.53
CA LYS A 123 -19.86 12.46 -8.38
C LYS A 123 -20.68 11.23 -8.77
N ILE A 124 -21.32 11.26 -9.94
CA ILE A 124 -22.06 10.11 -10.48
C ILE A 124 -21.10 8.95 -10.81
N LEU A 125 -19.94 9.24 -11.40
CA LEU A 125 -18.89 8.24 -11.62
C LEU A 125 -18.43 7.59 -10.32
N LEU A 126 -18.15 8.40 -9.29
CA LEU A 126 -17.77 7.89 -7.98
C LEU A 126 -18.85 6.94 -7.43
N LEU A 127 -20.12 7.34 -7.50
CA LEU A 127 -21.23 6.50 -7.06
C LEU A 127 -21.28 5.17 -7.84
N ILE A 128 -21.10 5.19 -9.16
CA ILE A 128 -21.10 3.98 -10.00
C ILE A 128 -19.95 3.05 -9.60
N ILE A 129 -18.74 3.58 -9.43
CA ILE A 129 -17.57 2.81 -9.03
C ILE A 129 -17.78 2.19 -7.64
N SER A 130 -18.25 2.98 -6.66
CA SER A 130 -18.52 2.49 -5.30
C SER A 130 -19.63 1.46 -5.23
N VAL A 131 -20.71 1.63 -6.00
CA VAL A 131 -21.79 0.62 -6.07
C VAL A 131 -21.29 -0.65 -6.75
N GLY A 132 -20.49 -0.52 -7.81
CA GLY A 132 -19.86 -1.67 -8.47
C GLY A 132 -18.91 -2.43 -7.55
N SER A 133 -18.04 -1.73 -6.81
CA SER A 133 -17.12 -2.35 -5.86
C SER A 133 -17.86 -3.01 -4.69
N PHE A 134 -18.98 -2.44 -4.23
CA PHE A 134 -19.83 -3.06 -3.22
C PHE A 134 -20.36 -4.43 -3.66
N PHE A 135 -20.87 -4.55 -4.89
CA PHE A 135 -21.37 -5.84 -5.40
C PHE A 135 -20.26 -6.88 -5.55
N ILE A 136 -19.07 -6.47 -5.99
CA ILE A 136 -17.90 -7.38 -6.06
C ILE A 136 -17.48 -7.79 -4.64
N GLY A 137 -17.48 -6.85 -3.70
CA GLY A 137 -17.14 -7.09 -2.30
C GLY A 137 -18.08 -8.07 -1.60
N LEU A 138 -19.38 -8.09 -1.96
CA LEU A 138 -20.35 -9.05 -1.40
C LEU A 138 -19.92 -10.52 -1.59
N VAL A 139 -19.20 -10.83 -2.68
CA VAL A 139 -18.67 -12.18 -2.91
C VAL A 139 -17.69 -12.60 -1.81
N MET A 140 -16.90 -11.66 -1.30
CA MET A 140 -15.92 -11.89 -0.22
C MET A 140 -16.56 -11.98 1.18
N VAL A 141 -17.85 -11.63 1.33
CA VAL A 141 -18.59 -11.71 2.61
C VAL A 141 -19.32 -13.06 2.76
N THR A 142 -19.33 -13.90 1.75
CA THR A 142 -19.91 -15.25 1.82
C THR A 142 -19.13 -16.18 2.76
N GLU A 143 -19.71 -17.31 3.18
CA GLU A 143 -19.05 -18.31 4.06
C GLU A 143 -17.70 -18.81 3.52
N GLY A 144 -17.54 -18.85 2.18
CA GLY A 144 -16.29 -19.18 1.49
C GLY A 144 -15.43 -17.97 1.15
N GLY A 145 -15.80 -16.78 1.61
CA GLY A 145 -15.22 -15.50 1.22
C GLY A 145 -13.73 -15.38 1.53
N LEU A 146 -13.26 -15.99 2.62
CA LEU A 146 -11.84 -15.99 2.97
C LEU A 146 -10.97 -16.70 1.91
N TYR A 147 -11.48 -17.75 1.27
CA TYR A 147 -10.77 -18.43 0.17
C TYR A 147 -10.66 -17.53 -1.05
N ILE A 148 -11.74 -16.82 -1.39
CA ILE A 148 -11.77 -15.87 -2.51
C ILE A 148 -10.85 -14.69 -2.23
N PHE A 149 -10.86 -14.18 -0.99
CA PHE A 149 -9.97 -13.14 -0.52
C PHE A 149 -8.51 -13.55 -0.66
N GLN A 150 -8.13 -14.74 -0.18
CA GLN A 150 -6.76 -15.25 -0.29
C GLN A 150 -6.33 -15.47 -1.75
N LEU A 151 -7.23 -15.97 -2.60
CA LEU A 151 -6.97 -16.12 -4.02
C LEU A 151 -6.72 -14.76 -4.68
N PHE A 152 -7.57 -13.77 -4.40
CA PHE A 152 -7.44 -12.43 -4.93
C PHE A 152 -6.17 -11.74 -4.42
N ASP A 153 -5.89 -11.84 -3.12
CA ASP A 153 -4.67 -11.31 -2.52
C ASP A 153 -3.43 -11.91 -3.19
N TYR A 154 -3.39 -13.24 -3.35
CA TYR A 154 -2.22 -13.92 -3.92
C TYR A 154 -1.99 -13.66 -5.42
N TYR A 155 -3.04 -13.47 -6.22
CA TYR A 155 -2.91 -13.31 -7.68
C TYR A 155 -3.02 -11.85 -8.17
N ALA A 156 -3.82 -11.02 -7.51
CA ALA A 156 -4.08 -9.64 -7.92
C ALA A 156 -3.24 -8.61 -7.15
N CYS A 157 -3.17 -8.75 -5.82
CA CYS A 157 -2.54 -7.75 -4.94
C CYS A 157 -1.14 -8.13 -4.45
N SER A 158 -0.72 -9.38 -4.63
CA SER A 158 0.56 -9.92 -4.19
C SER A 158 1.21 -10.71 -5.32
N GLY A 159 2.54 -10.78 -5.32
CA GLY A 159 3.27 -11.66 -6.24
C GLY A 159 3.69 -11.06 -7.59
N MET A 160 3.67 -11.90 -8.64
CA MET A 160 4.40 -11.68 -9.90
C MET A 160 3.80 -10.58 -10.79
N THR A 161 2.49 -10.35 -10.74
CA THR A 161 1.77 -9.40 -11.59
C THR A 161 2.17 -7.97 -11.26
N LEU A 162 2.11 -7.58 -9.99
CA LEU A 162 2.56 -6.26 -9.52
C LEU A 162 4.05 -6.04 -9.77
N LEU A 163 4.90 -7.05 -9.53
CA LEU A 163 6.34 -6.94 -9.79
C LEU A 163 6.61 -6.71 -11.29
N LEU A 164 5.89 -7.40 -12.17
CA LEU A 164 6.00 -7.21 -13.61
C LEU A 164 5.55 -5.80 -14.02
N PHE A 165 4.42 -5.31 -13.51
CA PHE A 165 3.97 -3.93 -13.74
C PHE A 165 4.99 -2.91 -13.24
N ALA A 166 5.59 -3.11 -12.06
CA ALA A 166 6.62 -2.23 -11.52
C ALA A 166 7.90 -2.21 -12.37
N ILE A 167 8.35 -3.37 -12.89
CA ILE A 167 9.48 -3.44 -13.83
C ILE A 167 9.15 -2.68 -15.10
N LEU A 168 8.01 -2.96 -15.73
CA LEU A 168 7.60 -2.29 -16.96
C LEU A 168 7.52 -0.77 -16.76
N GLN A 169 6.90 -0.29 -15.68
CA GLN A 169 6.81 1.13 -15.37
C GLN A 169 8.20 1.76 -15.18
N SER A 170 9.10 1.11 -14.42
CA SER A 170 10.45 1.64 -14.19
C SER A 170 11.30 1.71 -15.47
N VAL A 171 11.18 0.70 -16.35
CA VAL A 171 11.86 0.65 -17.65
C VAL A 171 11.27 1.69 -18.60
N CYS A 172 9.95 1.80 -18.69
CA CYS A 172 9.29 2.81 -19.52
C CYS A 172 9.70 4.22 -19.12
N ILE A 173 9.73 4.54 -17.82
CA ILE A 173 10.09 5.88 -17.33
C ILE A 173 11.60 6.15 -17.50
N SER A 174 12.45 5.20 -17.13
CA SER A 174 13.90 5.47 -17.07
C SER A 174 14.61 5.32 -18.40
N TRP A 175 14.17 4.38 -19.26
CA TRP A 175 14.86 4.02 -20.51
C TRP A 175 14.10 4.48 -21.76
N VAL A 176 12.78 4.33 -21.81
CA VAL A 176 11.97 4.71 -22.99
C VAL A 176 11.70 6.21 -23.02
N TYR A 177 11.19 6.77 -21.92
CA TYR A 177 10.97 8.22 -21.78
C TYR A 177 12.31 8.98 -21.62
N GLY A 178 13.25 8.33 -20.92
CA GLY A 178 14.61 8.83 -20.70
C GLY A 178 14.72 9.55 -19.35
N ALA A 179 15.60 9.02 -18.49
CA ALA A 179 15.83 9.57 -17.15
C ALA A 179 16.32 11.03 -17.14
N ASP A 180 16.99 11.49 -18.20
CA ASP A 180 17.41 12.89 -18.34
C ASP A 180 16.22 13.82 -18.54
N ARG A 181 15.30 13.48 -19.45
CA ARG A 181 14.06 14.25 -19.67
C ARG A 181 13.17 14.32 -18.43
N LEU A 182 13.11 13.23 -17.66
CA LEU A 182 12.39 13.23 -16.38
C LEU A 182 13.00 14.23 -15.39
N TYR A 183 14.33 14.31 -15.33
CA TYR A 183 15.03 15.25 -14.44
C TYR A 183 14.82 16.69 -14.85
N ASP A 184 14.83 16.97 -16.15
CA ASP A 184 14.60 18.30 -16.68
C ASP A 184 13.15 18.76 -16.36
N ASN A 185 12.14 17.88 -16.51
CA ASN A 185 10.77 18.20 -16.08
C ASN A 185 10.66 18.41 -14.56
N MET A 186 11.42 17.66 -13.75
CA MET A 186 11.45 17.85 -12.30
C MET A 186 12.07 19.19 -11.92
N GLU A 187 13.11 19.62 -12.63
CA GLU A 187 13.74 20.93 -12.46
C GLU A 187 12.77 22.05 -12.83
N ASP A 188 12.01 21.89 -13.91
CA ASP A 188 10.95 22.84 -14.32
C ASP A 188 9.79 22.93 -13.32
N MET A 189 9.44 21.82 -12.64
CA MET A 189 8.35 21.79 -11.66
C MET A 189 8.73 22.26 -10.25
N ILE A 190 10.00 22.09 -9.84
CA ILE A 190 10.46 22.31 -8.45
C ILE A 190 11.42 23.51 -8.36
N GLY A 191 11.95 23.98 -9.49
CA GLY A 191 12.89 25.10 -9.58
C GLY A 191 14.33 24.76 -9.19
N TYR A 192 14.63 23.50 -8.87
CA TYR A 192 16.00 23.03 -8.64
C TYR A 192 16.17 21.57 -9.06
N ARG A 193 17.41 21.20 -9.41
CA ARG A 193 17.75 19.85 -9.83
C ARG A 193 17.93 18.91 -8.63
N PRO A 194 17.17 17.79 -8.53
CA PRO A 194 17.31 16.85 -7.43
C PRO A 194 18.65 16.09 -7.49
N LEU A 195 19.01 15.41 -6.39
CA LEU A 195 20.28 14.69 -6.29
C LEU A 195 20.42 13.63 -7.41
N PRO A 196 21.58 13.51 -8.06
CA PRO A 196 21.79 12.55 -9.16
C PRO A 196 21.73 11.09 -8.69
N ILE A 197 21.83 10.83 -7.38
CA ILE A 197 21.65 9.50 -6.78
C ILE A 197 20.29 8.91 -7.16
N ILE A 198 19.24 9.73 -7.21
CA ILE A 198 17.88 9.27 -7.52
C ILE A 198 17.75 8.84 -8.98
N LYS A 199 18.52 9.45 -9.89
CA LYS A 199 18.60 9.08 -11.30
C LYS A 199 19.14 7.66 -11.44
N TYR A 200 20.24 7.37 -10.76
CA TYR A 200 20.84 6.03 -10.77
C TYR A 200 19.96 5.02 -10.02
N CYS A 201 19.28 5.47 -8.96
CA CYS A 201 18.32 4.65 -8.24
C CYS A 201 17.16 4.22 -9.13
N LEU A 202 16.56 5.15 -9.89
CA LEU A 202 15.45 4.86 -10.79
C LEU A 202 15.88 4.00 -11.98
N LYS A 203 17.05 4.31 -12.57
CA LYS A 203 17.53 3.68 -13.79
C LYS A 203 18.05 2.26 -13.59
N TYR A 204 18.77 2.02 -12.49
CA TYR A 204 19.47 0.75 -12.25
C TYR A 204 19.04 0.07 -10.96
N PHE A 205 19.01 0.78 -9.83
CA PHE A 205 18.75 0.14 -8.54
C PHE A 205 17.33 -0.44 -8.47
N THR A 206 16.32 0.31 -8.87
CA THR A 206 14.90 -0.08 -8.84
C THR A 206 14.60 -1.33 -9.69
N PRO A 207 14.97 -1.38 -10.99
CA PRO A 207 14.74 -2.60 -11.76
C PRO A 207 15.56 -3.79 -11.24
N VAL A 208 16.80 -3.56 -10.76
CA VAL A 208 17.63 -4.62 -10.18
C VAL A 208 17.04 -5.16 -8.89
N THR A 209 16.58 -4.32 -7.96
CA THR A 209 15.97 -4.80 -6.71
C THR A 209 14.67 -5.54 -6.95
N ILE A 210 13.84 -5.11 -7.90
CA ILE A 210 12.61 -5.83 -8.25
C ILE A 210 12.92 -7.19 -8.90
N VAL A 211 13.93 -7.25 -9.77
CA VAL A 211 14.35 -8.51 -10.42
C VAL A 211 15.04 -9.46 -9.44
N TYR A 212 15.96 -8.98 -8.59
CA TYR A 212 16.67 -9.82 -7.61
C TYR A 212 15.80 -10.18 -6.40
N GLY A 213 14.86 -9.31 -6.00
CA GLY A 213 13.86 -9.62 -4.97
C GLY A 213 13.01 -10.84 -5.33
N ARG A 214 12.83 -11.11 -6.62
CA ARG A 214 12.17 -12.31 -7.16
C ARG A 214 12.84 -13.62 -6.72
N GLU A 215 14.17 -13.66 -6.52
CA GLU A 215 14.89 -14.90 -6.20
C GLU A 215 14.88 -15.28 -4.71
N ARG A 216 14.51 -14.35 -3.82
CA ARG A 216 14.37 -14.60 -2.38
C ARG A 216 12.92 -14.85 -1.95
N GLY A 217 11.93 -14.41 -2.73
CA GLY A 217 10.50 -14.58 -2.44
C GLY A 217 9.96 -16.03 -2.39
N PRO A 218 10.35 -16.96 -3.28
CA PRO A 218 9.78 -18.31 -3.24
C PRO A 218 10.45 -19.25 -2.23
N ARG A 219 11.62 -18.90 -1.66
CA ARG A 219 12.35 -19.78 -0.73
C ARG A 219 11.92 -19.65 0.73
N CYS A 220 11.43 -18.48 1.17
CA CYS A 220 11.00 -18.33 2.57
C CYS A 220 9.61 -18.92 2.86
N SER A 221 8.76 -19.16 1.84
CA SER A 221 7.45 -19.80 2.05
C SER A 221 7.52 -21.33 2.16
N HIS A 222 8.66 -21.96 1.83
CA HIS A 222 8.90 -23.40 2.01
C HIS A 222 9.81 -23.73 3.20
N ALA A 223 10.34 -22.71 3.91
CA ALA A 223 11.12 -22.90 5.12
C ALA A 223 10.28 -22.83 6.42
N ILE A 224 8.97 -22.59 6.29
CA ILE A 224 7.99 -22.59 7.38
C ILE A 224 6.78 -23.43 6.94
N LYS A 225 7.04 -24.72 6.70
CA LYS A 225 6.06 -25.81 6.75
C LYS A 225 6.69 -26.95 7.53
#